data_AF-A0AAN7AVZ6-F1
#
_entry.id   AF-A0AAN7AVZ6-F1
#
_cell.length_a   1.000
_cell.length_b   1.000
_cell.length_c   1.000
_cell.angle_alpha   90.00
_cell.angle_beta   90.00
_cell.angle_gamma   90.00
#
_symmetry.space_group_name_H-M   'P 1'
#
loop_
_entity.id
_entity.type
_entity.pdbx_description
1 polymer ?
#
loop_
_entity_poly.entity_id
_entity_poly.type
_entity_poly.pdbx_seq_one_letter_code
_entity_poly.pdbx_strand_id
1 'polypeptide(L)'
;MDFPRLAAVDFPLLAGRALAAHQRRMEKLGHFAPEPSHMRVQLEHINSTTPEAIEYWKRILENCTQHRIGSPEWPDKPWDPAKEIDYTYADANEAAAIRLARTKLDPAIRTPEIYFNGKINGRQVLVRERLPGHAADSMLHRVTKEKLTALGERAEEIGRTLNSIKPDDGKTRNHLVADPNILTNGRMDPQEVELIFSDTNTDPDLGFMHNDWVLSNFIIDSPENAQIVGIIDWEDAGWFGWETAKQLQSLVKHPRGQQVRRREWREYFLGFNEFCKTLRLEDTEEFMKGAGSDTWDV
;
A
#
# COMPACT_ATOMS: atom_id res chain seq x y z
N MET A 1 12.55 -49.10 -27.96
CA MET A 1 11.54 -48.58 -27.02
C MET A 1 11.82 -47.10 -26.89
N ASP A 2 11.11 -46.33 -27.72
CA ASP A 2 11.10 -44.87 -27.72
C ASP A 2 10.26 -44.37 -26.55
N PHE A 3 10.78 -43.38 -25.83
CA PHE A 3 9.97 -42.45 -25.05
C PHE A 3 10.14 -41.05 -25.64
N PRO A 4 9.06 -40.28 -25.81
CA PRO A 4 9.07 -39.08 -26.64
C PRO A 4 9.77 -37.91 -25.93
N ARG A 5 10.61 -37.20 -26.70
CA ARG A 5 11.05 -35.84 -26.38
C ARG A 5 9.82 -34.93 -26.34
N LEU A 6 9.47 -34.44 -25.15
CA LEU A 6 8.55 -33.31 -25.02
C LEU A 6 9.23 -32.06 -25.58
N ALA A 7 8.56 -31.46 -26.55
CA ALA A 7 8.98 -30.26 -27.26
C ALA A 7 9.24 -29.10 -26.28
N ALA A 8 10.33 -28.37 -26.53
CA ALA A 8 10.51 -27.03 -26.01
C ALA A 8 9.33 -26.17 -26.50
N VAL A 9 8.50 -25.71 -25.57
CA VAL A 9 7.48 -24.71 -25.85
C VAL A 9 8.15 -23.35 -25.69
N ASP A 10 8.38 -22.68 -26.82
CA ASP A 10 8.79 -21.29 -26.87
C ASP A 10 7.77 -20.41 -26.13
N PHE A 11 8.15 -19.93 -24.95
CA PHE A 11 7.53 -18.78 -24.30
C PHE A 11 8.48 -17.58 -24.30
N PRO A 12 8.60 -16.83 -25.42
CA PRO A 12 9.00 -15.44 -25.28
C PRO A 12 8.28 -14.53 -26.29
N LEU A 13 7.29 -13.74 -25.86
CA LEU A 13 6.98 -12.42 -26.46
C LEU A 13 5.81 -11.70 -25.74
N LEU A 14 4.89 -12.43 -25.12
CA LEU A 14 3.73 -11.86 -24.42
C LEU A 14 4.09 -11.23 -23.06
N ALA A 15 5.03 -11.83 -22.32
CA ALA A 15 5.53 -11.27 -21.06
C ALA A 15 6.25 -9.93 -21.25
N GLY A 16 7.01 -9.76 -22.34
CA GLY A 16 7.74 -8.51 -22.62
C GLY A 16 6.83 -7.33 -22.96
N ARG A 17 5.68 -7.56 -23.61
CA ARG A 17 4.71 -6.49 -23.93
C ARG A 17 3.86 -6.10 -22.72
N ALA A 18 3.45 -7.07 -21.90
CA ALA A 18 2.77 -6.80 -20.63
C ALA A 18 3.69 -6.12 -19.61
N LEU A 19 4.97 -6.54 -19.54
CA LEU A 19 5.99 -5.92 -18.70
C LEU A 19 6.28 -4.49 -19.16
N ALA A 20 6.47 -4.24 -20.46
CA ALA A 20 6.68 -2.89 -20.98
C ALA A 20 5.42 -2.00 -20.92
N ALA A 21 4.22 -2.58 -20.91
CA ALA A 21 2.98 -1.84 -20.67
C ALA A 21 2.78 -1.54 -19.18
N HIS A 22 3.16 -2.45 -18.28
CA HIS A 22 3.16 -2.23 -16.84
C HIS A 22 4.25 -1.25 -16.41
N GLN A 23 5.47 -1.35 -16.92
CA GLN A 23 6.53 -0.34 -16.73
C GLN A 23 6.14 1.02 -17.29
N ARG A 24 5.57 1.10 -18.51
CA ARG A 24 5.04 2.38 -19.02
C ARG A 24 3.83 2.89 -18.22
N ARG A 25 3.05 2.00 -17.59
CA ARG A 25 1.94 2.35 -16.70
C ARG A 25 2.46 2.87 -15.36
N MET A 26 3.52 2.28 -14.80
CA MET A 26 4.17 2.70 -13.55
C MET A 26 5.05 3.96 -13.74
N GLU A 27 5.72 4.11 -14.88
CA GLU A 27 6.44 5.34 -15.26
C GLU A 27 5.48 6.51 -15.49
N LYS A 28 4.28 6.26 -16.04
CA LYS A 28 3.19 7.24 -16.10
C LYS A 28 2.53 7.52 -14.74
N LEU A 29 2.64 6.59 -13.78
CA LEU A 29 2.20 6.78 -12.40
C LEU A 29 3.22 7.56 -11.55
N GLY A 30 4.38 7.94 -12.12
CA GLY A 30 5.33 8.84 -11.47
C GLY A 30 4.60 10.04 -10.90
N HIS A 31 4.68 10.20 -9.59
CA HIS A 31 3.98 11.21 -8.79
C HIS A 31 4.61 12.60 -9.03
N PHE A 32 4.86 13.00 -10.27
CA PHE A 32 5.59 14.23 -10.58
C PHE A 32 5.00 15.44 -9.86
N ALA A 33 5.88 16.35 -9.44
CA ALA A 33 5.46 17.62 -8.86
C ALA A 33 4.41 18.28 -9.77
N PRO A 34 3.30 18.80 -9.20
CA PRO A 34 2.25 19.36 -10.01
C PRO A 34 2.78 20.54 -10.83
N GLU A 35 2.73 20.41 -12.16
CA GLU A 35 3.09 21.50 -13.07
C GLU A 35 2.07 22.64 -12.96
N PRO A 36 2.44 23.89 -13.30
CA PRO A 36 1.47 25.00 -13.35
C PRO A 36 0.28 24.73 -14.28
N SER A 37 0.48 23.87 -15.29
CA SER A 37 -0.53 23.39 -16.24
C SER A 37 -1.46 22.32 -15.66
N HIS A 38 -1.09 21.67 -14.56
CA HIS A 38 -1.92 20.65 -13.92
C HIS A 38 -3.14 21.28 -13.25
N MET A 39 -4.26 20.55 -13.36
CA MET A 39 -5.54 20.91 -12.78
C MET A 39 -5.39 21.20 -11.27
N ARG A 40 -5.90 22.35 -10.84
CA ARG A 40 -5.98 22.73 -9.43
C ARG A 40 -7.42 22.64 -8.97
N VAL A 41 -7.62 22.08 -7.78
CA VAL A 41 -8.94 22.00 -7.17
C VAL A 41 -9.37 23.40 -6.71
N GLN A 42 -10.61 23.77 -6.99
CA GLN A 42 -11.24 24.98 -6.45
C GLN A 42 -11.57 24.78 -4.96
N LEU A 43 -11.05 25.67 -4.12
CA LEU A 43 -11.05 25.50 -2.66
C LEU A 43 -12.46 25.50 -2.07
N GLU A 44 -13.39 26.25 -2.68
CA GLU A 44 -14.80 26.34 -2.31
C GLU A 44 -15.57 25.02 -2.44
N HIS A 45 -15.01 24.04 -3.16
CA HIS A 45 -15.63 22.73 -3.38
C HIS A 45 -15.01 21.61 -2.55
N ILE A 46 -13.92 21.89 -1.81
CA ILE A 46 -13.27 20.91 -0.93
C ILE A 46 -14.19 20.60 0.26
N ASN A 47 -14.38 19.31 0.55
CA ASN A 47 -15.24 18.80 1.63
C ASN A 47 -16.69 19.33 1.58
N SER A 48 -17.14 19.78 0.40
CA SER A 48 -18.49 20.27 0.17
C SER A 48 -19.35 19.24 -0.56
N THR A 49 -20.59 19.09 -0.11
CA THR A 49 -21.61 18.21 -0.72
C THR A 49 -22.79 19.01 -1.28
N THR A 50 -22.65 20.33 -1.47
CA THR A 50 -23.69 21.13 -2.10
C THR A 50 -23.90 20.71 -3.56
N PRO A 51 -25.09 20.95 -4.16
CA PRO A 51 -25.33 20.62 -5.56
C PRO A 51 -24.27 21.18 -6.51
N GLU A 52 -23.77 22.39 -6.25
CA GLU A 52 -22.71 23.04 -7.03
C GLU A 52 -21.38 22.30 -6.91
N ALA A 53 -20.99 21.88 -5.69
CA ALA A 53 -19.77 21.11 -5.47
C ALA A 53 -19.85 19.73 -6.13
N ILE A 54 -21.01 19.06 -6.06
CA ILE A 54 -21.24 17.78 -6.75
C ILE A 54 -21.08 17.95 -8.26
N GLU A 55 -21.62 19.01 -8.85
CA GLU A 55 -21.49 19.27 -10.29
C GLU A 55 -20.05 19.61 -10.69
N TYR A 56 -19.33 20.34 -9.84
CA TYR A 56 -17.91 20.56 -10.00
C TYR A 56 -17.12 19.24 -10.02
N TRP A 57 -17.33 18.36 -9.04
CA TRP A 57 -16.61 17.08 -8.95
C TRP A 57 -16.94 16.13 -10.11
N LYS A 58 -18.17 16.13 -10.63
CA LYS A 58 -18.52 15.40 -11.86
C LYS A 58 -17.65 15.84 -13.03
N ARG A 59 -17.54 17.15 -13.28
CA ARG A 59 -16.71 17.69 -14.36
C ARG A 59 -15.24 17.35 -14.20
N ILE A 60 -14.74 17.30 -12.97
CA ILE A 60 -13.37 16.87 -12.69
C ILE A 60 -13.19 15.40 -13.10
N LEU A 61 -14.13 14.52 -12.72
CA LEU A 61 -14.08 13.09 -13.04
C LEU A 61 -14.16 12.81 -14.55
N GLU A 62 -14.88 13.63 -15.33
CA GLU A 62 -14.91 13.52 -16.80
C GLU A 62 -13.53 13.69 -17.44
N ASN A 63 -12.62 14.38 -16.77
CA ASN A 63 -11.24 14.59 -17.23
C ASN A 63 -10.24 13.56 -16.68
N CYS A 64 -10.68 12.68 -15.78
CA CYS A 64 -9.83 11.66 -15.19
C CYS A 64 -9.76 10.42 -16.09
N THR A 65 -8.55 10.09 -16.56
CA THR A 65 -8.31 8.87 -17.36
C THR A 65 -8.11 7.61 -16.51
N GLN A 66 -7.97 7.75 -15.19
CA GLN A 66 -7.83 6.67 -14.20
C GLN A 66 -8.51 7.08 -12.89
N HIS A 67 -9.39 6.22 -12.39
CA HIS A 67 -10.12 6.37 -11.13
C HIS A 67 -10.37 4.97 -10.53
N ARG A 68 -10.65 4.83 -9.22
CA ARG A 68 -11.16 3.56 -8.64
C ARG A 68 -12.46 3.10 -9.34
N ILE A 69 -13.16 4.04 -9.97
CA ILE A 69 -14.30 3.84 -10.88
C ILE A 69 -13.87 3.26 -12.26
N GLY A 70 -12.58 2.99 -12.45
CA GLY A 70 -11.88 2.84 -13.73
C GLY A 70 -11.34 1.44 -13.97
N SER A 71 -12.24 0.45 -13.86
CA SER A 71 -12.19 -0.60 -14.87
C SER A 71 -12.26 0.10 -16.24
N PRO A 72 -11.54 -0.34 -17.28
CA PRO A 72 -11.62 0.18 -18.65
C PRO A 72 -13.02 0.09 -19.30
N GLU A 73 -14.06 -0.14 -18.50
CA GLU A 73 -15.45 -0.41 -18.84
C GLU A 73 -16.38 0.74 -18.44
N TRP A 74 -15.85 1.88 -17.97
CA TRP A 74 -16.60 3.14 -17.85
C TRP A 74 -16.50 3.90 -19.19
N PRO A 75 -17.62 4.30 -19.84
CA PRO A 75 -19.01 4.28 -19.37
C PRO A 75 -19.86 3.07 -19.83
N ASP A 76 -19.30 2.09 -20.55
CA ASP A 76 -20.10 1.12 -21.33
C ASP A 76 -20.68 -0.08 -20.55
N LYS A 77 -20.27 -0.35 -19.30
CA LYS A 77 -20.92 -1.37 -18.46
C LYS A 77 -22.07 -0.79 -17.61
N PRO A 78 -23.26 -1.42 -17.62
CA PRO A 78 -24.33 -1.06 -16.70
C PRO A 78 -23.85 -1.21 -15.26
N TRP A 79 -23.99 -0.13 -14.48
CA TRP A 79 -23.77 -0.15 -13.04
C TRP A 79 -24.82 -1.01 -12.36
N ASP A 80 -24.40 -1.99 -11.55
CA ASP A 80 -25.28 -2.77 -10.69
C ASP A 80 -25.09 -2.34 -9.23
N PRO A 81 -25.96 -1.46 -8.68
CA PRO A 81 -25.87 -1.03 -7.29
C PRO A 81 -25.90 -2.17 -6.29
N ALA A 82 -26.46 -3.34 -6.63
CA ALA A 82 -26.51 -4.49 -5.74
C ALA A 82 -25.15 -5.20 -5.60
N LYS A 83 -24.15 -4.84 -6.41
CA LYS A 83 -22.79 -5.40 -6.39
C LYS A 83 -21.72 -4.38 -6.00
N GLU A 84 -22.11 -3.15 -5.66
CA GLU A 84 -21.17 -2.13 -5.20
C GLU A 84 -20.72 -2.46 -3.77
N ILE A 85 -19.39 -2.59 -3.58
CA ILE A 85 -18.80 -2.71 -2.25
C ILE A 85 -18.92 -1.35 -1.57
N ASP A 86 -19.41 -1.34 -0.33
CA ASP A 86 -19.51 -0.12 0.45
C ASP A 86 -18.16 0.27 1.05
N TYR A 87 -17.59 1.38 0.59
CA TYR A 87 -16.31 1.92 1.07
C TYR A 87 -16.46 3.01 2.14
N THR A 88 -17.69 3.34 2.58
CA THR A 88 -17.95 4.47 3.48
C THR A 88 -17.09 4.44 4.73
N TYR A 89 -16.95 3.26 5.35
CA TYR A 89 -16.14 3.10 6.56
C TYR A 89 -14.63 3.08 6.27
N ALA A 90 -14.20 2.55 5.13
CA ALA A 90 -12.79 2.57 4.73
C ALA A 90 -12.32 4.00 4.46
N ASP A 91 -13.10 4.79 3.73
CA ASP A 91 -12.80 6.20 3.46
C ASP A 91 -12.82 7.04 4.75
N ALA A 92 -13.77 6.75 5.66
CA ALA A 92 -13.79 7.37 6.98
C ALA A 92 -12.57 6.98 7.84
N ASN A 93 -12.12 5.73 7.73
CA ASN A 93 -10.92 5.23 8.39
C ASN A 93 -9.65 5.89 7.84
N GLU A 94 -9.49 5.98 6.51
CA GLU A 94 -8.38 6.68 5.85
C GLU A 94 -8.30 8.13 6.33
N ALA A 95 -9.44 8.84 6.37
CA ALA A 95 -9.49 10.21 6.86
C ALA A 95 -9.08 10.35 8.34
N ALA A 96 -9.52 9.42 9.20
CA ALA A 96 -9.14 9.40 10.61
C ALA A 96 -7.65 9.07 10.80
N ALA A 97 -7.15 8.10 10.06
CA ALA A 97 -5.76 7.65 10.09
C ALA A 97 -4.80 8.74 9.64
N ILE A 98 -5.12 9.44 8.54
CA ILE A 98 -4.35 10.59 8.06
C ILE A 98 -4.26 11.68 9.14
N ARG A 99 -5.39 12.03 9.79
CA ARG A 99 -5.40 13.03 10.86
C ARG A 99 -4.53 12.59 12.04
N LEU A 100 -4.61 11.33 12.45
CA LEU A 100 -3.83 10.79 13.56
C LEU A 100 -2.33 10.74 13.23
N ALA A 101 -1.97 10.24 12.06
CA ALA A 101 -0.58 10.15 11.59
C ALA A 101 0.12 11.51 11.61
N ARG A 102 -0.57 12.56 11.12
CA ARG A 102 -0.05 13.95 11.10
C ARG A 102 0.32 14.51 12.47
N THR A 103 -0.20 13.94 13.56
CA THR A 103 0.16 14.39 14.93
C THR A 103 1.57 13.98 15.34
N LYS A 104 2.19 13.00 14.66
CA LYS A 104 3.51 12.45 15.00
C LYS A 104 4.50 12.41 13.84
N LEU A 105 4.03 12.33 12.60
CA LEU A 105 4.93 12.32 11.45
C LEU A 105 5.72 13.63 11.36
N ASP A 106 6.96 13.50 10.87
CA ASP A 106 7.75 14.65 10.44
C ASP A 106 6.94 15.47 9.42
N PRO A 107 6.82 16.81 9.57
CA PRO A 107 6.12 17.66 8.59
C PRO A 107 6.62 17.52 7.15
N ALA A 108 7.86 17.06 6.93
CA ALA A 108 8.40 16.76 5.61
C ALA A 108 7.79 15.48 4.98
N ILE A 109 7.25 14.57 5.80
CA ILE A 109 6.56 13.35 5.33
C ILE A 109 5.07 13.67 5.21
N ARG A 110 4.61 13.84 3.98
CA ARG A 110 3.24 14.22 3.68
C ARG A 110 2.28 13.04 3.72
N THR A 111 1.03 13.32 4.06
CA THR A 111 -0.10 12.41 3.82
C THR A 111 -1.13 13.12 2.93
N PRO A 112 -1.90 12.40 2.08
CA PRO A 112 -2.84 13.03 1.15
C PRO A 112 -3.87 13.91 1.86
N GLU A 113 -4.20 15.08 1.30
CA GLU A 113 -5.44 15.76 1.64
C GLU A 113 -6.62 15.08 0.95
N ILE A 114 -7.73 14.91 1.67
CA ILE A 114 -8.99 14.46 1.08
C ILE A 114 -9.75 15.69 0.61
N TYR A 115 -10.00 15.77 -0.69
CA TYR A 115 -10.73 16.88 -1.30
C TYR A 115 -12.23 16.63 -1.38
N PHE A 116 -12.64 15.37 -1.59
CA PHE A 116 -14.04 14.98 -1.65
C PHE A 116 -14.20 13.55 -1.18
N ASN A 117 -15.21 13.30 -0.36
CA ASN A 117 -15.69 11.98 0.02
C ASN A 117 -17.22 12.04 -0.02
N GLY A 118 -17.83 11.31 -0.94
CA GLY A 118 -19.28 11.29 -1.08
C GLY A 118 -19.76 10.48 -2.27
N LYS A 119 -21.03 10.67 -2.62
CA LYS A 119 -21.65 9.98 -3.76
C LYS A 119 -21.85 10.90 -4.95
N ILE A 120 -21.50 10.41 -6.13
CA ILE A 120 -21.77 11.06 -7.41
C ILE A 120 -22.53 10.04 -8.28
N ASN A 121 -23.75 10.42 -8.71
CA ASN A 121 -24.66 9.53 -9.45
C ASN A 121 -24.89 8.17 -8.76
N GLY A 122 -24.99 8.18 -7.42
CA GLY A 122 -25.22 6.98 -6.60
C GLY A 122 -23.96 6.19 -6.24
N ARG A 123 -22.82 6.47 -6.86
CA ARG A 123 -21.54 5.77 -6.67
C ARG A 123 -20.64 6.47 -5.67
N GLN A 124 -19.90 5.71 -4.88
CA GLN A 124 -18.90 6.28 -3.97
C GLN A 124 -17.70 6.83 -4.72
N VAL A 125 -17.26 8.03 -4.32
CA VAL A 125 -16.12 8.73 -4.88
C VAL A 125 -15.31 9.35 -3.76
N LEU A 126 -14.04 8.94 -3.71
CA LEU A 126 -13.00 9.59 -2.94
C LEU A 126 -12.05 10.33 -3.90
N VAL A 127 -11.89 11.63 -3.69
CA VAL A 127 -10.89 12.44 -4.38
C VAL A 127 -9.85 12.89 -3.36
N ARG A 128 -8.59 12.53 -3.61
CA ARG A 128 -7.46 12.81 -2.72
C ARG A 128 -6.32 13.50 -3.45
N GLU A 129 -5.50 14.22 -2.70
CA GLU A 129 -4.28 14.82 -3.19
C GLU A 129 -3.34 13.75 -3.74
N ARG A 130 -2.79 14.04 -4.92
CA ARG A 130 -1.64 13.31 -5.42
C ARG A 130 -0.38 13.94 -4.87
N LEU A 131 0.26 13.24 -3.92
CA LEU A 131 1.55 13.69 -3.37
C LEU A 131 2.62 13.76 -4.47
N PRO A 132 3.53 14.75 -4.43
CA PRO A 132 4.67 14.84 -5.34
C PRO A 132 5.78 13.84 -4.97
N GLY A 133 6.51 13.32 -5.96
CA GLY A 133 7.57 12.31 -5.85
C GLY A 133 7.36 11.10 -6.77
N HIS A 134 7.70 9.91 -6.28
CA HIS A 134 7.53 8.64 -6.99
C HIS A 134 7.19 7.53 -6.00
N ALA A 135 6.29 6.62 -6.36
CA ALA A 135 6.10 5.40 -5.58
C ALA A 135 7.43 4.63 -5.54
N ALA A 136 7.89 4.21 -4.36
CA ALA A 136 9.24 3.69 -4.18
C ALA A 136 9.48 2.43 -5.03
N ASP A 137 8.48 1.56 -5.14
CA ASP A 137 8.53 0.33 -5.95
C ASP A 137 8.76 0.58 -7.46
N SER A 138 8.29 1.72 -7.97
CA SER A 138 8.46 2.08 -9.38
C SER A 138 9.89 2.53 -9.72
N MET A 139 10.67 2.96 -8.72
CA MET A 139 11.98 3.59 -8.90
C MET A 139 13.17 2.68 -8.59
N LEU A 140 12.92 1.44 -8.17
CA LEU A 140 13.94 0.56 -7.58
C LEU A 140 15.13 0.28 -8.48
N HIS A 141 14.88 0.14 -9.78
CA HIS A 141 15.92 -0.08 -10.78
C HIS A 141 16.83 1.14 -10.99
N ARG A 142 16.52 2.28 -10.35
CA ARG A 142 17.25 3.56 -10.44
C ARG A 142 17.85 3.99 -9.10
N VAL A 143 17.50 3.32 -7.99
CA VAL A 143 17.99 3.63 -6.65
C VAL A 143 19.17 2.70 -6.33
N THR A 144 20.25 3.23 -5.76
CA THR A 144 21.41 2.41 -5.40
C THR A 144 21.11 1.51 -4.20
N LYS A 145 21.92 0.48 -4.00
CA LYS A 145 21.78 -0.45 -2.87
C LYS A 145 21.79 0.28 -1.53
N GLU A 146 22.73 1.19 -1.34
CA GLU A 146 22.94 1.96 -0.12
C GLU A 146 21.71 2.82 0.20
N LYS A 147 21.11 3.40 -0.83
CA LYS A 147 19.89 4.21 -0.72
C LYS A 147 18.67 3.36 -0.40
N LEU A 148 18.54 2.16 -0.96
CA LEU A 148 17.48 1.22 -0.59
C LEU A 148 17.59 0.76 0.86
N THR A 149 18.81 0.53 1.36
CA THR A 149 19.04 0.22 2.79
C THR A 149 18.60 1.38 3.68
N ALA A 150 19.06 2.60 3.38
CA ALA A 150 18.66 3.79 4.14
C ALA A 150 17.14 4.07 4.08
N LEU A 151 16.49 3.77 2.95
CA LEU A 151 15.03 3.85 2.80
C LEU A 151 14.32 2.89 3.77
N GLY A 152 14.83 1.66 3.91
CA GLY A 152 14.30 0.66 4.83
C GLY A 152 14.43 1.09 6.29
N GLU A 153 15.61 1.56 6.68
CA GLU A 153 15.87 2.11 8.03
C GLU A 153 14.93 3.28 8.34
N ARG A 154 14.74 4.20 7.38
CA ARG A 154 13.83 5.32 7.54
C ARG A 154 12.36 4.87 7.65
N ALA A 155 11.93 3.90 6.86
CA ALA A 155 10.57 3.35 6.95
C ALA A 155 10.31 2.68 8.31
N GLU A 156 11.31 2.01 8.88
CA GLU A 156 11.26 1.41 10.21
C GLU A 156 11.13 2.47 11.32
N GLU A 157 11.93 3.53 11.27
CA GLU A 157 11.83 4.66 12.20
C GLU A 157 10.44 5.30 12.18
N ILE A 158 9.87 5.49 10.99
CA ILE A 158 8.52 6.00 10.80
C ILE A 158 7.51 5.04 11.44
N GLY A 159 7.63 3.73 11.18
CA GLY A 159 6.75 2.72 11.77
C GLY A 159 6.77 2.76 13.30
N ARG A 160 7.97 2.85 13.91
CA ARG A 160 8.12 3.03 15.36
C ARG A 160 7.48 4.32 15.87
N THR A 161 7.63 5.41 15.12
CA THR A 161 7.03 6.70 15.45
C THR A 161 5.50 6.61 15.45
N LEU A 162 4.91 5.96 14.46
CA LEU A 162 3.46 5.72 14.41
C LEU A 162 3.00 4.82 15.55
N ASN A 163 3.67 3.68 15.78
CA ASN A 163 3.30 2.74 16.85
C ASN A 163 3.44 3.34 18.27
N SER A 164 4.21 4.43 18.42
CA SER A 164 4.28 5.18 19.68
C SER A 164 2.97 5.86 20.06
N ILE A 165 2.06 6.07 19.10
CA ILE A 165 0.69 6.49 19.38
C ILE A 165 -0.06 5.30 19.94
N LYS A 166 -0.44 5.39 21.21
CA LYS A 166 -1.18 4.35 21.92
C LYS A 166 -2.67 4.65 21.93
N PRO A 167 -3.53 3.63 21.82
CA PRO A 167 -4.96 3.83 21.99
C PRO A 167 -5.29 4.14 23.46
N ASP A 168 -6.50 4.67 23.68
CA ASP A 168 -7.08 4.76 25.02
C ASP A 168 -7.29 3.37 25.64
N ASP A 169 -7.37 3.33 26.97
CA ASP A 169 -7.59 2.09 27.72
C ASP A 169 -8.83 1.32 27.24
N GLY A 170 -8.68 0.01 27.09
CA GLY A 170 -9.77 -0.90 26.70
C GLY A 170 -10.00 -1.02 25.20
N LYS A 171 -9.24 -0.33 24.35
CA LYS A 171 -9.23 -0.60 22.91
C LYS A 171 -8.54 -1.93 22.61
N THR A 172 -9.05 -2.62 21.60
CA THR A 172 -8.52 -3.86 21.06
C THR A 172 -8.12 -3.68 19.59
N ARG A 173 -7.61 -4.75 18.97
CA ARG A 173 -7.24 -4.75 17.55
C ARG A 173 -8.43 -4.38 16.67
N ASN A 174 -8.29 -3.28 15.94
CA ASN A 174 -9.32 -2.82 15.00
C ASN A 174 -8.79 -1.65 14.15
N HIS A 175 -9.50 -1.34 13.07
CA HIS A 175 -9.39 -0.05 12.40
C HIS A 175 -9.76 1.10 13.35
N LEU A 176 -9.31 2.31 13.06
CA LEU A 176 -9.67 3.50 13.86
C LEU A 176 -11.17 3.78 13.79
N VAL A 177 -11.75 3.63 12.60
CA VAL A 177 -13.18 3.65 12.35
C VAL A 177 -13.65 2.23 12.12
N ALA A 178 -14.37 1.68 13.09
CA ALA A 178 -14.91 0.34 13.00
C ALA A 178 -16.02 0.27 11.95
N ASP A 179 -15.91 -0.68 11.05
CA ASP A 179 -16.96 -1.03 10.09
C ASP A 179 -17.81 -2.17 10.68
N PRO A 180 -19.11 -1.93 10.97
CA PRO A 180 -19.98 -2.93 11.56
C PRO A 180 -20.24 -4.13 10.65
N ASN A 181 -19.99 -3.99 9.34
CA ASN A 181 -20.23 -5.00 8.32
C ASN A 181 -18.92 -5.56 7.75
N ILE A 182 -17.78 -5.32 8.41
CA ILE A 182 -16.47 -5.66 7.86
C ILE A 182 -16.29 -7.15 7.54
N LEU A 183 -17.01 -8.01 8.26
CA LEU A 183 -16.99 -9.47 8.08
C LEU A 183 -17.89 -9.95 6.94
N THR A 184 -18.82 -9.10 6.48
CA THR A 184 -19.89 -9.49 5.55
C THR A 184 -19.93 -8.66 4.26
N ASN A 185 -19.26 -7.50 4.23
CA ASN A 185 -19.26 -6.58 3.09
C ASN A 185 -18.33 -7.01 1.94
N GLY A 186 -17.52 -8.07 2.14
CA GLY A 186 -16.61 -8.61 1.13
C GLY A 186 -15.40 -7.71 0.82
N ARG A 187 -15.13 -6.68 1.63
CA ARG A 187 -14.00 -5.76 1.43
C ARG A 187 -12.65 -6.39 1.76
N MET A 188 -12.61 -7.28 2.76
CA MET A 188 -11.37 -7.85 3.26
C MET A 188 -11.22 -9.33 2.92
N ASP A 189 -9.97 -9.75 2.76
CA ASP A 189 -9.62 -11.15 2.60
C ASP A 189 -10.01 -11.94 3.87
N PRO A 190 -10.61 -13.13 3.75
CA PRO A 190 -10.97 -13.94 4.91
C PRO A 190 -9.79 -14.23 5.86
N GLN A 191 -8.56 -14.36 5.35
CA GLN A 191 -7.37 -14.54 6.18
C GLN A 191 -7.00 -13.27 6.93
N GLU A 192 -7.20 -12.09 6.33
CA GLU A 192 -7.02 -10.80 7.00
C GLU A 192 -8.02 -10.62 8.14
N VAL A 193 -9.28 -10.99 7.89
CA VAL A 193 -10.33 -11.01 8.92
C VAL A 193 -9.96 -11.92 10.08
N GLU A 194 -9.53 -13.15 9.81
CA GLU A 194 -9.13 -14.11 10.84
C GLU A 194 -7.95 -13.59 11.66
N LEU A 195 -6.94 -13.01 11.02
CA LEU A 195 -5.77 -12.46 11.72
C LEU A 195 -6.13 -11.27 12.61
N ILE A 196 -6.89 -10.30 12.09
CA ILE A 196 -7.20 -9.04 12.77
C ILE A 196 -8.21 -9.26 13.91
N PHE A 197 -9.27 -10.02 13.67
CA PHE A 197 -10.39 -10.16 14.61
C PHE A 197 -10.39 -11.47 15.41
N SER A 198 -9.32 -12.26 15.34
CA SER A 198 -9.16 -13.41 16.23
C SER A 198 -9.03 -12.99 17.70
N ASP A 199 -9.58 -13.80 18.61
CA ASP A 199 -9.42 -13.63 20.05
C ASP A 199 -8.07 -14.18 20.58
N THR A 200 -7.25 -14.81 19.74
CA THR A 200 -6.03 -15.54 20.17
C THR A 200 -4.78 -14.68 20.34
N ASN A 201 -4.78 -13.45 19.82
CA ASN A 201 -3.66 -12.52 19.98
C ASN A 201 -4.15 -11.21 20.60
N THR A 202 -3.58 -10.85 21.74
CA THR A 202 -3.93 -9.64 22.50
C THR A 202 -3.04 -8.44 22.17
N ASP A 203 -2.07 -8.59 21.25
CA ASP A 203 -1.08 -7.56 20.86
C ASP A 203 -0.60 -6.73 22.07
N PRO A 204 0.34 -7.25 22.89
CA PRO A 204 0.80 -6.56 24.10
C PRO A 204 1.44 -5.18 23.81
N ASP A 205 1.81 -4.94 22.56
CA ASP A 205 2.44 -3.76 22.00
C ASP A 205 1.51 -2.90 21.13
N LEU A 206 0.18 -3.06 21.31
CA LEU A 206 -0.86 -2.36 20.56
C LEU A 206 -0.50 -0.88 20.35
N GLY A 207 -0.57 -0.41 19.11
CA GLY A 207 -0.29 0.97 18.75
C GLY A 207 -0.83 1.29 17.37
N PHE A 208 -0.73 2.55 16.97
CA PHE A 208 -1.19 2.96 15.66
C PHE A 208 -0.27 2.41 14.56
N MET A 209 -0.83 1.63 13.65
CA MET A 209 -0.13 1.07 12.50
C MET A 209 -0.88 1.43 11.22
N HIS A 210 -0.15 1.60 10.12
CA HIS A 210 -0.74 1.77 8.80
C HIS A 210 -1.37 0.49 8.24
N ASN A 211 -0.85 -0.67 8.65
CA ASN A 211 -1.38 -2.00 8.33
C ASN A 211 -1.37 -2.42 6.84
N ASP A 212 -0.75 -1.61 5.97
CA ASP A 212 -0.47 -1.96 4.57
C ASP A 212 0.91 -1.40 4.18
N TRP A 213 1.95 -1.94 4.83
CA TRP A 213 3.30 -1.34 4.86
C TRP A 213 4.13 -1.75 3.64
N VAL A 214 3.66 -1.41 2.44
CA VAL A 214 4.26 -1.77 1.14
C VAL A 214 4.99 -0.62 0.47
N LEU A 215 5.97 -0.95 -0.36
CA LEU A 215 6.80 0.02 -1.08
C LEU A 215 6.02 0.95 -2.01
N SER A 216 4.95 0.44 -2.63
CA SER A 216 4.06 1.25 -3.46
C SER A 216 3.35 2.35 -2.67
N ASN A 217 3.27 2.21 -1.34
CA ASN A 217 2.62 3.18 -0.46
C ASN A 217 3.59 4.25 0.06
N PHE A 218 4.90 4.12 -0.18
CA PHE A 218 5.88 5.15 0.11
C PHE A 218 6.17 6.00 -1.13
N ILE A 219 6.16 7.31 -0.96
CA ILE A 219 6.53 8.29 -1.98
C ILE A 219 7.93 8.79 -1.68
N ILE A 220 8.85 8.65 -2.63
CA ILE A 220 10.20 9.19 -2.57
C ILE A 220 10.36 10.43 -3.46
N ASP A 221 11.24 11.36 -3.07
CA ASP A 221 11.48 12.60 -3.82
C ASP A 221 12.07 12.35 -5.21
N SER A 222 13.15 11.58 -5.28
CA SER A 222 13.85 11.24 -6.52
C SER A 222 14.63 9.93 -6.34
N PRO A 223 15.01 9.22 -7.42
CA PRO A 223 15.83 8.02 -7.30
C PRO A 223 17.26 8.30 -6.79
N GLU A 224 17.80 9.50 -7.00
CA GLU A 224 19.13 9.89 -6.54
C GLU A 224 19.18 10.13 -5.03
N ASN A 225 18.14 10.73 -4.46
CA ASN A 225 18.06 11.05 -3.04
C ASN A 225 17.39 9.95 -2.21
N ALA A 226 16.36 9.33 -2.77
CA ALA A 226 15.52 8.29 -2.19
C ALA A 226 14.97 8.65 -0.80
N GLN A 227 14.60 9.91 -0.58
CA GLN A 227 14.02 10.35 0.70
C GLN A 227 12.51 10.13 0.69
N ILE A 228 11.98 9.52 1.77
CA ILE A 228 10.53 9.39 1.96
C ILE A 228 9.94 10.78 2.19
N VAL A 229 9.13 11.23 1.24
CA VAL A 229 8.41 12.51 1.28
C VAL A 229 6.91 12.33 1.45
N GLY A 230 6.41 11.10 1.40
CA GLY A 230 5.01 10.84 1.68
C GLY A 230 4.65 9.38 1.87
N ILE A 231 3.47 9.17 2.46
CA ILE A 231 2.88 7.86 2.71
C ILE A 231 1.40 7.93 2.34
N ILE A 232 0.91 6.96 1.57
CA ILE A 232 -0.46 6.90 1.02
C ILE A 232 -1.15 5.59 1.40
N ASP A 233 -2.46 5.51 1.16
CA ASP A 233 -3.26 4.29 1.35
C ASP A 233 -3.50 3.87 2.81
N TRP A 234 -3.94 4.84 3.62
CA TRP A 234 -4.18 4.67 5.05
C TRP A 234 -5.51 3.97 5.40
N GLU A 235 -6.21 3.39 4.42
CA GLU A 235 -7.57 2.86 4.60
C GLU A 235 -7.66 1.62 5.51
N ASP A 236 -6.56 0.86 5.64
CA ASP A 236 -6.46 -0.32 6.51
C ASP A 236 -5.80 0.00 7.86
N ALA A 237 -5.45 1.27 8.12
CA ALA A 237 -4.75 1.67 9.34
C ALA A 237 -5.61 1.49 10.60
N GLY A 238 -4.96 1.28 11.74
CA GLY A 238 -5.67 0.97 12.98
C GLY A 238 -4.75 0.68 14.16
N TRP A 239 -5.34 0.10 15.19
CA TRP A 239 -4.67 -0.33 16.41
C TRP A 239 -4.21 -1.77 16.23
N PHE A 240 -2.92 -1.96 16.02
CA PHE A 240 -2.31 -3.27 15.81
C PHE A 240 -0.94 -3.34 16.47
N GLY A 241 -0.56 -4.52 16.92
CA GLY A 241 0.80 -4.85 17.37
C GLY A 241 1.70 -5.22 16.19
N TRP A 242 3.01 -5.26 16.44
CA TRP A 242 4.01 -5.56 15.42
C TRP A 242 3.84 -6.95 14.82
N GLU A 243 3.54 -7.95 15.65
CA GLU A 243 3.40 -9.34 15.18
C GLU A 243 2.16 -9.51 14.31
N THR A 244 1.02 -8.90 14.67
CA THR A 244 -0.19 -8.90 13.83
C THR A 244 0.09 -8.23 12.48
N ALA A 245 0.67 -7.02 12.47
CA ALA A 245 0.99 -6.31 11.24
C ALA A 245 1.95 -7.11 10.33
N LYS A 246 2.94 -7.79 10.92
CA LYS A 246 3.89 -8.66 10.21
C LYS A 246 3.21 -9.88 9.59
N GLN A 247 2.32 -10.55 10.34
CA GLN A 247 1.59 -11.69 9.81
C GLN A 247 0.70 -11.28 8.64
N LEU A 248 -0.04 -10.18 8.78
CA LEU A 248 -0.87 -9.63 7.71
C LEU A 248 -0.05 -9.33 6.45
N GLN A 249 1.08 -8.65 6.62
CA GLN A 249 2.00 -8.32 5.54
C GLN A 249 2.50 -9.59 4.81
N SER A 250 2.90 -10.61 5.56
CA SER A 250 3.54 -11.81 5.02
C SER A 250 2.56 -12.81 4.38
N LEU A 251 1.35 -12.92 4.91
CA LEU A 251 0.36 -13.91 4.51
C LEU A 251 -0.63 -13.37 3.48
N VAL A 252 -1.13 -12.15 3.70
CA VAL A 252 -2.23 -11.58 2.92
C VAL A 252 -1.73 -10.58 1.89
N LYS A 253 -0.96 -9.58 2.30
CA LYS A 253 -0.55 -8.49 1.41
C LYS A 253 0.57 -8.91 0.43
N HIS A 254 1.33 -9.98 0.72
CA HIS A 254 2.43 -10.52 -0.12
C HIS A 254 2.34 -12.03 -0.41
N PRO A 255 1.26 -12.54 -1.02
CA PRO A 255 1.08 -13.98 -1.17
C PRO A 255 2.14 -14.60 -2.10
N ARG A 256 2.42 -15.88 -1.87
CA ARG A 256 3.54 -16.68 -2.40
C ARG A 256 3.74 -16.75 -3.93
N GLY A 257 2.90 -16.09 -4.74
CA GLY A 257 2.93 -16.11 -6.20
C GLY A 257 3.70 -14.96 -6.90
N GLN A 258 4.07 -13.88 -6.20
CA GLN A 258 4.87 -12.78 -6.79
C GLN A 258 6.41 -13.01 -6.65
N GLN A 259 6.88 -14.25 -6.82
CA GLN A 259 8.24 -14.67 -6.42
C GLN A 259 9.40 -14.04 -7.20
N VAL A 260 9.19 -13.57 -8.43
CA VAL A 260 10.30 -12.99 -9.22
C VAL A 260 10.77 -11.67 -8.62
N ARG A 261 9.85 -10.85 -8.09
CA ARG A 261 10.19 -9.62 -7.33
C ARG A 261 10.71 -9.91 -5.92
N ARG A 262 10.48 -11.12 -5.39
CA ARG A 262 10.94 -11.53 -4.04
C ARG A 262 12.44 -11.74 -3.95
N ARG A 263 13.10 -12.23 -5.01
CA ARG A 263 14.52 -12.64 -4.94
C ARG A 263 15.46 -11.44 -4.95
N GLU A 264 15.21 -10.48 -5.83
CA GLU A 264 15.96 -9.22 -5.91
C GLU A 264 15.78 -8.43 -4.59
N TRP A 265 14.56 -8.34 -4.07
CA TRP A 265 14.29 -7.58 -2.84
C TRP A 265 14.72 -8.23 -1.53
N ARG A 266 14.72 -9.57 -1.44
CA ARG A 266 15.28 -10.24 -0.26
C ARG A 266 16.74 -9.91 -0.06
N GLU A 267 17.46 -9.37 -1.04
CA GLU A 267 18.87 -8.96 -0.87
C GLU A 267 19.01 -7.46 -0.50
N TYR A 268 17.98 -6.64 -0.75
CA TYR A 268 17.95 -5.19 -0.47
C TYR A 268 17.19 -4.81 0.80
N PHE A 269 16.06 -5.48 1.07
CA PHE A 269 15.35 -5.40 2.34
C PHE A 269 16.09 -6.19 3.43
N LEU A 270 17.30 -6.72 3.22
CA LEU A 270 18.14 -7.12 4.35
C LEU A 270 18.77 -5.89 5.08
N GLY A 271 18.29 -4.68 4.81
CA GLY A 271 18.27 -3.57 5.78
C GLY A 271 17.13 -3.66 6.81
N PHE A 272 16.07 -4.42 6.52
CA PHE A 272 15.04 -4.93 7.45
C PHE A 272 15.50 -6.25 8.13
N ASN A 273 16.74 -6.72 7.85
CA ASN A 273 17.31 -7.96 8.37
C ASN A 273 17.55 -7.91 9.89
N GLU A 274 17.77 -6.73 10.46
CA GLU A 274 17.86 -6.55 11.92
C GLU A 274 16.50 -6.30 12.59
N PHE A 275 15.56 -5.70 11.86
CA PHE A 275 14.18 -5.49 12.34
C PHE A 275 13.42 -6.81 12.53
N CYS A 276 13.70 -7.82 11.70
CA CYS A 276 13.24 -9.19 11.91
C CYS A 276 14.04 -9.99 12.96
N LYS A 277 15.28 -9.60 13.28
CA LYS A 277 16.11 -10.31 14.29
C LYS A 277 15.75 -9.95 15.74
N THR A 278 15.06 -8.84 15.98
CA THR A 278 14.68 -8.39 17.33
C THR A 278 13.36 -8.98 17.85
N LEU A 279 12.62 -9.75 17.05
CA LEU A 279 11.34 -10.37 17.46
C LEU A 279 11.47 -11.75 18.16
N ARG A 280 12.64 -12.07 18.75
CA ARG A 280 12.93 -13.23 19.62
C ARG A 280 12.21 -14.55 19.26
N LEU A 281 12.83 -15.36 18.41
CA LEU A 281 12.74 -16.81 18.49
C LEU A 281 14.17 -17.37 18.39
N GLU A 282 14.63 -17.91 19.50
CA GLU A 282 15.90 -18.60 19.68
C GLU A 282 15.88 -19.86 18.80
N ASP A 283 16.61 -19.89 17.68
CA ASP A 283 17.14 -21.13 17.03
C ASP A 283 17.85 -20.85 15.68
N THR A 284 18.72 -19.85 15.62
CA THR A 284 19.50 -19.54 14.41
C THR A 284 20.74 -20.43 14.18
N GLU A 285 21.11 -21.29 15.13
CA GLU A 285 22.29 -22.18 14.95
C GLU A 285 22.02 -23.41 14.07
N GLU A 286 20.76 -23.85 13.95
CA GLU A 286 20.42 -25.05 13.16
C GLU A 286 20.36 -24.75 11.65
N PHE A 287 19.97 -23.53 11.26
CA PHE A 287 19.90 -23.11 9.85
C PHE A 287 21.28 -22.90 9.22
N MET A 288 22.28 -22.46 9.99
CA MET A 288 23.62 -22.17 9.49
C MET A 288 24.48 -23.42 9.21
N LYS A 289 24.09 -24.61 9.70
CA LYS A 289 24.79 -25.87 9.42
C LYS A 289 24.48 -26.46 8.04
N GLY A 290 23.42 -26.01 7.37
CA GLY A 290 22.98 -26.56 6.08
C GLY A 290 23.48 -25.83 4.83
N ALA A 291 24.09 -24.64 4.97
CA ALA A 291 24.45 -23.78 3.84
C ALA A 291 25.94 -23.82 3.45
N GLY A 292 26.71 -24.76 4.01
CA GLY A 292 28.14 -24.93 3.74
C GLY A 292 28.43 -26.08 2.79
N SER A 293 28.35 -25.82 1.49
CA SER A 293 29.31 -26.25 0.45
C SER A 293 28.63 -26.13 -0.91
N ASP A 294 28.99 -25.09 -1.67
CA ASP A 294 29.28 -25.25 -3.08
C ASP A 294 30.05 -24.00 -3.52
N THR A 295 31.34 -24.24 -3.64
CA THR A 295 32.40 -23.36 -4.13
C THR A 295 32.13 -22.99 -5.59
N TRP A 296 32.16 -21.70 -5.92
CA TRP A 296 32.36 -21.25 -7.29
C TRP A 296 33.83 -20.84 -7.43
N ASP A 297 34.62 -21.70 -8.06
CA ASP A 297 35.96 -21.37 -8.55
C ASP A 297 35.84 -20.49 -9.82
N VAL A 298 36.49 -19.32 -9.71
CA VAL A 298 37.07 -18.38 -10.70
C VAL A 298 36.23 -17.98 -11.93
#